data_AF-A0A0F7J3R4-F1
#
_entry.id   AF-A0A0F7J3R4-F1
#
_cell.length_a   1.000
_cell.length_b   1.000
_cell.length_c   1.000
_cell.angle_alpha   90.00
_cell.angle_beta   90.00
_cell.angle_gamma   90.00
#
_symmetry.space_group_name_H-M   'P 1'
#
loop_
_entity.id
_entity.type
_entity.pdbx_description
1 polymer ?
#
loop_
_entity_poly.entity_id
_entity_poly.type
_entity_poly.pdbx_seq_one_letter_code
_entity_poly.pdbx_strand_id
1 'polypeptide(L)'
;MDGAEKTGATTGRNDGAVLTAIEAAMIRIRRRQSRRSLARPVMKGLADPIDLNTLAVVDAVDEGGGQSGRDVTVGFIADRLAIDPSRASRIVADAVRSGFIRRVASQEDGRRSCLELTPTGEEAVSAAHRTRQDFYGKVLGDWDEGEQREFARLLTKFVHSLDEADHG
;
A
#
# COMPACT_ATOMS: atom_id res chain seq x y z
N MET A 1 -31.33 -43.51 21.59
CA MET A 1 -31.32 -42.71 22.82
C MET A 1 -30.00 -42.99 23.49
N ASP A 2 -29.12 -42.06 23.77
CA ASP A 2 -29.14 -40.60 23.71
C ASP A 2 -27.66 -40.18 23.86
N GLY A 3 -27.12 -39.24 23.06
CA GLY A 3 -26.76 -37.89 23.54
C GLY A 3 -25.71 -37.90 24.67
N ALA A 4 -24.53 -37.29 24.62
CA ALA A 4 -23.93 -36.24 23.81
C ALA A 4 -22.40 -36.34 24.03
N GLU A 5 -21.54 -36.20 23.02
CA GLU A 5 -21.06 -34.93 22.44
C GLU A 5 -20.63 -33.90 23.48
N LYS A 6 -19.35 -33.47 23.41
CA LYS A 6 -18.75 -32.15 23.73
C LYS A 6 -17.25 -32.36 23.95
N THR A 7 -16.30 -31.74 23.27
CA THR A 7 -16.31 -30.74 22.22
C THR A 7 -14.92 -30.84 21.57
N GLY A 8 -14.86 -31.24 20.31
CA GLY A 8 -13.63 -31.19 19.54
C GLY A 8 -13.23 -29.73 19.31
N ALA A 9 -12.16 -29.31 19.98
CA ALA A 9 -11.47 -28.07 19.65
C ALA A 9 -10.74 -28.26 18.32
N THR A 10 -11.41 -27.98 17.20
CA THR A 10 -10.77 -27.86 15.88
C THR A 10 -10.56 -26.37 15.58
N THR A 11 -9.65 -25.74 16.32
CA THR A 11 -8.97 -24.54 15.83
C THR A 11 -7.99 -25.03 14.76
N GLY A 12 -8.33 -24.81 13.50
CA GLY A 12 -7.60 -25.32 12.33
C GLY A 12 -6.11 -24.97 12.39
N ARG A 13 -5.29 -25.97 12.68
CA ARG A 13 -3.84 -25.91 12.62
C ARG A 13 -3.47 -25.79 11.13
N ASN A 14 -3.03 -24.61 10.70
CA ASN A 14 -2.52 -24.43 9.33
C ASN A 14 -1.50 -25.55 9.02
N ASP A 15 -1.72 -26.26 7.91
CA ASP A 15 -0.82 -27.31 7.46
C ASP A 15 0.58 -26.72 7.27
N GLY A 16 1.60 -27.36 7.86
CA GLY A 16 2.98 -26.89 7.82
C GLY A 16 3.51 -26.77 6.37
N ALA A 17 3.00 -27.58 5.45
CA ALA A 17 3.34 -27.48 4.04
C ALA A 17 2.81 -26.17 3.41
N VAL A 18 1.59 -25.76 3.75
CA VAL A 18 0.96 -24.52 3.28
C VAL A 18 1.73 -23.31 3.80
N LEU A 19 2.07 -23.29 5.10
CA LEU A 19 2.85 -22.21 5.70
C LEU A 19 4.24 -22.07 5.05
N THR A 20 4.92 -23.19 4.79
CA THR A 20 6.23 -23.20 4.13
C THR A 20 6.15 -22.61 2.71
N ALA A 21 5.09 -22.94 1.95
CA ALA A 21 4.88 -22.40 0.61
C ALA A 21 4.64 -20.88 0.63
N ILE A 22 3.82 -20.40 1.57
CA ILE A 22 3.56 -18.97 1.76
C ILE A 22 4.84 -18.22 2.13
N GLU A 23 5.61 -18.73 3.09
CA GLU A 23 6.88 -18.12 3.50
C GLU A 23 7.84 -17.99 2.31
N ALA A 24 8.03 -19.08 1.55
CA ALA A 24 8.91 -19.08 0.39
C ALA A 24 8.46 -18.06 -0.68
N ALA A 25 7.15 -17.93 -0.91
CA ALA A 25 6.57 -16.94 -1.81
C ALA A 25 6.84 -15.50 -1.31
N MET A 26 6.60 -15.22 -0.03
CA MET A 26 6.82 -13.91 0.58
C MET A 26 8.30 -13.49 0.52
N ILE A 27 9.24 -14.41 0.79
CA ILE A 27 10.68 -14.12 0.67
C ILE A 27 11.04 -13.80 -0.80
N ARG A 28 10.47 -14.50 -1.78
CA ARG A 28 10.68 -14.18 -3.21
C ARG A 28 10.11 -12.81 -3.58
N ILE A 29 8.92 -12.46 -3.10
CA ILE A 29 8.30 -11.14 -3.28
C ILE A 29 9.22 -10.05 -2.70
N ARG A 30 9.62 -10.19 -1.43
CA ARG A 30 10.51 -9.24 -0.75
C ARG A 30 11.83 -9.10 -1.51
N ARG A 31 12.47 -10.21 -1.91
CA ARG A 31 13.71 -10.15 -2.72
C ARG A 31 13.51 -9.45 -4.07
N ARG A 32 12.37 -9.66 -4.74
CA ARG A 32 12.04 -8.97 -6.00
C ARG A 32 11.86 -7.46 -5.78
N GLN A 33 11.23 -7.08 -4.67
CA GLN A 33 11.04 -5.67 -4.27
C GLN A 33 12.37 -5.02 -3.85
N SER A 34 13.23 -5.70 -3.10
CA SER A 34 14.54 -5.18 -2.68
C SER A 34 15.56 -5.14 -3.82
N ARG A 35 15.59 -6.16 -4.71
CA ARG A 35 16.46 -6.17 -5.91
C ARG A 35 16.01 -5.17 -6.96
N ARG A 36 14.71 -4.87 -6.98
CA ARG A 36 14.15 -3.69 -7.63
C ARG A 36 13.98 -2.58 -6.59
N SER A 37 14.99 -2.23 -5.77
CA SER A 37 14.92 -0.92 -5.12
C SER A 37 14.59 0.10 -6.21
N LEU A 38 13.46 0.78 -6.03
CA LEU A 38 12.40 0.89 -7.05
C LEU A 38 12.70 1.82 -8.25
N ALA A 39 13.96 2.15 -8.51
CA ALA A 39 14.45 3.24 -9.39
C ALA A 39 14.46 2.98 -10.90
N ARG A 40 13.64 2.08 -11.48
CA ARG A 40 13.77 1.81 -12.93
C ARG A 40 12.50 1.72 -13.77
N PRO A 41 11.40 1.07 -13.33
CA PRO A 41 10.24 0.93 -14.23
C PRO A 41 9.28 2.12 -14.23
N VAL A 42 9.19 2.90 -13.14
CA VAL A 42 8.26 4.06 -13.03
C VAL A 42 8.78 5.31 -13.76
N MET A 43 10.09 5.39 -14.00
CA MET A 43 10.76 6.53 -14.63
C MET A 43 10.49 6.68 -16.14
N LYS A 44 9.72 5.79 -16.77
CA LYS A 44 9.63 5.69 -18.24
C LYS A 44 8.45 6.41 -18.90
N GLY A 45 7.83 7.37 -18.23
CA GLY A 45 6.68 8.13 -18.78
C GLY A 45 6.46 9.53 -18.22
N LEU A 46 7.37 10.06 -17.40
CA LEU A 46 7.30 11.40 -16.82
C LEU A 46 8.53 12.21 -17.26
N ALA A 47 8.36 13.52 -17.49
CA ALA A 47 9.42 14.40 -18.00
C ALA A 47 10.62 14.50 -17.03
N ASP A 48 10.39 14.29 -15.73
CA ASP A 48 11.43 14.14 -14.71
C ASP A 48 11.22 12.85 -13.91
N PRO A 49 12.30 12.15 -13.51
CA PRO A 49 12.20 11.00 -12.62
C PRO A 49 11.60 11.36 -11.26
N ILE A 50 10.41 10.84 -10.95
CA ILE A 50 9.86 10.91 -9.60
C ILE A 50 10.63 9.94 -8.69
N ASP A 51 11.21 10.44 -7.59
CA ASP A 51 11.79 9.59 -6.55
C ASP A 51 10.70 8.73 -5.90
N LEU A 52 11.01 7.47 -5.58
CA LEU A 52 9.97 6.52 -5.17
C LEU A 52 9.47 6.76 -3.76
N ASN A 53 10.29 7.36 -2.91
CA ASN A 53 9.81 7.80 -1.61
C ASN A 53 8.81 8.94 -1.81
N THR A 54 9.08 9.86 -2.74
CA THR A 54 8.14 10.92 -3.11
C THR A 54 6.84 10.31 -3.66
N LEU A 55 6.90 9.37 -4.60
CA LEU A 55 5.71 8.70 -5.11
C LEU A 55 4.92 7.96 -4.01
N ALA A 56 5.60 7.28 -3.09
CA ALA A 56 4.93 6.59 -1.98
C ALA A 56 4.19 7.56 -1.05
N VAL A 57 4.73 8.76 -0.83
CA VAL A 57 4.01 9.82 -0.10
C VAL A 57 2.80 10.29 -0.89
N VAL A 58 2.92 10.50 -2.20
CA VAL A 58 1.80 10.94 -3.04
C VAL A 58 0.68 9.88 -3.08
N ASP A 59 1.02 8.59 -3.24
CA ASP A 59 0.07 7.47 -3.14
C ASP A 59 -0.61 7.42 -1.77
N ALA A 60 0.13 7.66 -0.67
CA ALA A 60 -0.45 7.68 0.68
C ALA A 60 -1.39 8.88 0.90
N VAL A 61 -1.09 10.05 0.31
CA VAL A 61 -1.99 11.21 0.36
C VAL A 61 -3.27 10.94 -0.43
N ASP A 62 -3.19 10.30 -1.60
CA ASP A 62 -4.35 9.89 -2.40
C ASP A 62 -5.27 8.94 -1.62
N GLU A 63 -4.68 7.90 -1.00
CA GLU A 63 -5.41 6.92 -0.20
C GLU A 63 -6.13 7.56 0.99
N GLY A 64 -5.47 8.48 1.70
CA GLY A 64 -6.04 9.19 2.84
C GLY A 64 -7.11 10.22 2.43
N GLY A 65 -6.93 10.90 1.30
CA GLY A 65 -7.86 11.92 0.79
C GLY A 65 -9.19 11.37 0.27
N GLY A 66 -9.20 10.13 -0.23
CA GLY A 66 -10.43 9.45 -0.68
C GLY A 66 -11.40 9.08 0.46
N GLN A 67 -10.91 9.07 1.70
CA GLN A 67 -11.70 8.78 2.90
C GLN A 67 -12.27 10.10 3.44
N SER A 68 -13.43 10.49 2.92
CA SER A 68 -14.13 11.75 3.22
C SER A 68 -14.04 12.15 4.70
N GLY A 69 -13.19 13.14 4.99
CA GLY A 69 -13.13 13.83 6.29
C GLY A 69 -11.89 13.61 7.15
N ARG A 70 -10.92 12.77 6.75
CA ARG A 70 -9.65 12.67 7.50
C ARG A 70 -8.57 13.56 6.93
N ASP A 71 -8.14 14.50 7.77
CA ASP A 71 -6.97 15.32 7.57
C ASP A 71 -5.70 14.46 7.41
N VAL A 72 -5.13 14.41 6.21
CA VAL A 72 -3.88 13.67 5.95
C VAL A 72 -2.71 14.43 6.55
N THR A 73 -2.09 13.90 7.60
CA THR A 73 -0.96 14.55 8.29
C THR A 73 0.37 13.85 8.00
N VAL A 74 1.49 14.50 8.33
CA VAL A 74 2.82 13.84 8.27
C VAL A 74 2.88 12.60 9.17
N GLY A 75 2.15 12.59 10.29
CA GLY A 75 2.03 11.40 11.17
C GLY A 75 1.37 10.24 10.45
N PHE A 76 0.23 10.50 9.79
CA PHE A 76 -0.44 9.51 8.94
C PHE A 76 0.52 8.95 7.86
N ILE A 77 1.31 9.80 7.21
CA ILE A 77 2.30 9.36 6.22
C ILE A 77 3.40 8.49 6.85
N ALA A 78 3.88 8.84 8.04
CA ALA A 78 4.90 8.07 8.76
C ALA A 78 4.39 6.66 9.10
N ASP A 79 3.17 6.59 9.63
CA ASP A 79 2.50 5.33 9.97
C ASP A 79 2.28 4.49 8.71
N ARG A 80 1.72 5.10 7.66
CA ARG A 80 1.37 4.39 6.42
C ARG A 80 2.58 3.83 5.70
N LEU A 81 3.71 4.54 5.73
CA LEU A 81 4.95 4.11 5.11
C LEU A 81 5.84 3.28 6.04
N ALA A 82 5.43 3.05 7.30
CA ALA A 82 6.19 2.37 8.34
C ALA A 82 7.62 2.94 8.48
N ILE A 83 7.75 4.26 8.49
CA ILE A 83 9.03 4.99 8.64
C ILE A 83 8.98 5.96 9.81
N ASP A 84 10.14 6.37 10.30
CA ASP A 84 10.22 7.34 11.38
C ASP A 84 9.68 8.73 10.94
N PRO A 85 9.06 9.51 11.87
CA PRO A 85 8.48 10.82 11.55
C PRO A 85 9.48 11.82 10.95
N SER A 86 10.77 11.74 11.31
CA SER A 86 11.79 12.65 10.79
C SER A 86 12.08 12.38 9.32
N ARG A 87 12.12 11.11 8.93
CA ARG A 87 12.25 10.67 7.54
C ARG A 87 10.99 10.99 6.74
N ALA A 88 9.81 10.71 7.28
CA ALA A 88 8.54 11.06 6.65
C ALA A 88 8.48 12.56 6.34
N SER A 89 8.78 13.42 7.32
CA SER A 89 8.80 14.88 7.16
C SER A 89 9.71 15.34 6.03
N ARG A 90 10.90 14.74 5.89
CA ARG A 90 11.84 15.04 4.80
C ARG A 90 11.26 14.69 3.44
N ILE A 91 10.70 13.49 3.29
CA ILE A 91 10.12 13.04 2.02
C ILE A 91 8.88 13.87 1.68
N VAL A 92 8.04 14.22 2.65
CA VAL A 92 6.91 15.16 2.47
C VAL A 92 7.40 16.52 2.00
N ALA A 93 8.46 17.05 2.60
CA ALA A 93 9.02 18.33 2.16
C ALA A 93 9.53 18.26 0.71
N ASP A 94 10.09 17.13 0.29
CA ASP A 94 10.54 16.90 -1.08
C ASP A 94 9.34 16.86 -2.04
N ALA A 95 8.29 16.13 -1.69
CA ALA A 95 7.04 16.07 -2.45
C ALA A 95 6.35 17.43 -2.60
N VAL A 96 6.39 18.27 -1.56
CA VAL A 96 5.91 19.67 -1.62
C VAL A 96 6.78 20.50 -2.57
N ARG A 97 8.10 20.40 -2.47
CA ARG A 97 9.02 21.15 -3.34
C ARG A 97 8.90 20.74 -4.80
N SER A 98 8.62 19.47 -5.07
CA SER A 98 8.34 18.95 -6.41
C SER A 98 6.93 19.31 -6.92
N GLY A 99 6.08 19.94 -6.10
CA GLY A 99 4.77 20.42 -6.49
C GLY A 99 3.70 19.33 -6.62
N PHE A 100 3.93 18.10 -6.17
CA PHE A 100 2.94 17.02 -6.21
C PHE A 100 1.90 17.11 -5.08
N ILE A 101 2.30 17.67 -3.94
CA ILE A 101 1.41 17.88 -2.81
C ILE A 101 1.56 19.31 -2.29
N ARG A 102 0.55 19.79 -1.58
CA ARG A 102 0.57 21.08 -0.89
C ARG A 102 0.14 20.92 0.57
N ARG A 103 0.68 21.80 1.42
CA ARG A 103 0.25 21.90 2.81
C ARG A 103 -0.97 22.81 2.90
N VAL A 104 -2.00 22.36 3.62
CA VAL A 104 -3.19 23.14 3.93
C VAL A 104 -3.41 23.17 5.44
N ALA A 105 -4.17 24.16 5.91
CA ALA A 105 -4.64 24.13 7.29
C ALA A 105 -5.67 23.00 7.44
N SER A 106 -5.56 22.25 8.53
CA SER A 106 -6.55 21.24 8.92
C SER A 106 -7.92 21.89 9.07
N GLN A 107 -8.95 21.19 8.57
CA GLN A 107 -10.35 21.63 8.69
C GLN A 107 -10.87 21.43 10.13
N GLU A 108 -10.30 20.48 10.88
CA GLU A 108 -10.68 20.18 12.27
C GLU A 108 -9.91 21.02 13.31
N ASP A 109 -8.64 21.31 13.06
CA ASP A 109 -7.75 22.06 13.96
C ASP A 109 -6.74 22.86 13.14
N GLY A 110 -7.00 24.13 12.87
CA GLY A 110 -6.14 24.99 12.04
C GLY A 110 -4.70 25.18 12.54
N ARG A 111 -4.34 24.66 13.72
CA ARG A 111 -2.94 24.56 14.19
C ARG A 111 -2.19 23.39 13.57
N ARG A 112 -2.89 22.43 12.97
CA ARG A 112 -2.33 21.26 12.27
C ARG A 112 -2.21 21.53 10.79
N SER A 113 -1.12 21.05 10.20
CA SER A 113 -0.91 21.07 8.75
C SER A 113 -1.31 19.74 8.16
N CYS A 114 -2.18 19.80 7.17
CA CYS A 114 -2.62 18.68 6.35
C CYS A 114 -1.97 18.71 4.98
N LEU A 115 -2.04 17.60 4.28
CA LEU A 115 -1.46 17.38 2.97
C LEU A 115 -2.58 17.06 2.00
N GLU A 116 -2.57 17.74 0.86
CA GLU A 116 -3.49 17.48 -0.25
C GLU A 116 -2.69 17.32 -1.54
N LEU A 117 -3.20 16.52 -2.47
CA LEU A 117 -2.66 16.46 -3.81
C LEU A 117 -2.82 17.82 -4.50
N THR A 118 -1.86 18.16 -5.36
CA THR A 118 -2.05 19.18 -6.39
C THR A 118 -2.59 18.52 -7.66
N PRO A 119 -3.05 19.29 -8.67
CA PRO A 119 -3.42 18.72 -9.96
C PRO A 119 -2.28 17.88 -10.59
N THR A 120 -1.04 18.34 -10.46
CA THR A 120 0.14 17.57 -10.92
C THR A 120 0.34 16.28 -10.11
N GLY A 121 0.03 16.29 -8.81
CA GLY A 121 0.02 15.09 -7.97
C GLY A 121 -1.02 14.06 -8.40
N GLU A 122 -2.25 14.51 -8.65
CA GLU A 122 -3.35 13.65 -9.13
C GLU A 122 -3.02 12.99 -10.48
N GLU A 123 -2.42 13.75 -11.40
CA GLU A 123 -1.94 13.22 -12.69
C GLU A 123 -0.84 12.16 -12.50
N ALA A 124 0.11 12.41 -11.60
CA ALA A 124 1.20 11.49 -11.29
C ALA A 124 0.68 10.16 -10.69
N VAL A 125 -0.25 10.24 -9.73
CA VAL A 125 -0.93 9.09 -9.13
C VAL A 125 -1.69 8.30 -10.18
N SER A 126 -2.48 8.99 -11.00
CA SER A 126 -3.24 8.36 -12.09
C SER A 126 -2.33 7.62 -13.09
N ALA A 127 -1.19 8.22 -13.45
CA ALA A 127 -0.20 7.58 -14.32
C ALA A 127 0.46 6.36 -13.66
N ALA A 128 0.76 6.44 -12.36
CA ALA A 128 1.30 5.33 -11.59
C ALA A 128 0.29 4.17 -11.48
N HIS A 129 -1.00 4.46 -11.23
CA HIS A 129 -2.05 3.45 -11.20
C HIS A 129 -2.18 2.71 -12.54
N ARG A 130 -2.24 3.44 -13.67
CA ARG A 130 -2.28 2.81 -15.00
C ARG A 130 -1.08 1.89 -15.22
N THR A 131 0.12 2.37 -14.90
CA THR A 131 1.35 1.56 -15.03
C THR A 131 1.31 0.29 -14.17
N ARG A 132 0.83 0.38 -12.94
CA ARG A 132 0.66 -0.76 -12.03
C ARG A 132 -0.39 -1.74 -12.57
N GLN A 133 -1.54 -1.25 -13.00
CA GLN A 133 -2.63 -2.06 -13.57
C GLN A 133 -2.18 -2.78 -14.83
N ASP A 134 -1.49 -2.12 -15.76
CA ASP A 134 -0.94 -2.74 -16.96
C ASP A 134 0.08 -3.84 -16.62
N PHE A 135 0.91 -3.61 -15.60
CA PHE A 135 1.85 -4.60 -15.12
C PHE A 135 1.12 -5.83 -14.53
N TYR A 136 0.11 -5.63 -13.68
CA TYR A 136 -0.66 -6.73 -13.12
C TYR A 136 -1.47 -7.47 -14.19
N GLY A 137 -2.03 -6.76 -15.17
CA GLY A 137 -2.68 -7.37 -16.33
C GLY A 137 -1.75 -8.30 -17.12
N LYS A 138 -0.47 -7.94 -17.27
CA LYS A 138 0.54 -8.83 -17.88
C LYS A 138 0.92 -10.01 -16.99
N VAL A 139 0.99 -9.82 -15.68
CA VAL A 139 1.35 -10.89 -14.73
C VAL A 139 0.24 -11.93 -14.61
N LEU A 140 -1.02 -11.48 -14.68
CA LEU A 140 -2.21 -12.32 -14.53
C LEU A 140 -2.81 -12.75 -15.88
N GLY A 141 -2.24 -12.34 -17.01
CA GLY A 141 -2.83 -12.51 -18.33
C GLY A 141 -3.05 -13.96 -18.76
N ASP A 142 -2.26 -14.89 -18.21
CA ASP A 142 -2.39 -16.33 -18.49
C ASP A 142 -3.33 -17.06 -17.51
N TRP A 143 -3.87 -16.35 -16.51
CA TRP A 143 -4.74 -16.92 -15.48
C TRP A 143 -6.19 -16.82 -15.93
N ASP A 144 -7.03 -17.78 -15.54
CA ASP A 144 -8.46 -17.66 -15.81
C ASP A 144 -9.11 -16.56 -14.95
N GLU A 145 -10.25 -16.03 -15.40
CA GLU A 145 -10.93 -14.94 -14.70
C GLU A 145 -11.34 -15.31 -13.26
N GLY A 146 -11.61 -16.58 -12.99
CA GLY A 146 -11.92 -17.09 -11.66
C GLY A 146 -10.70 -17.03 -10.75
N GLU A 147 -9.54 -17.50 -11.22
CA GLU A 147 -8.27 -17.40 -10.51
C GLU A 147 -7.89 -15.95 -10.22
N GLN A 148 -8.07 -15.04 -11.20
CA GLN A 148 -7.80 -13.62 -11.01
C GLN A 148 -8.67 -13.00 -9.92
N ARG A 149 -9.99 -13.27 -9.96
CA ARG A 149 -10.95 -12.79 -8.95
C ARG A 149 -10.66 -13.35 -7.57
N GLU A 150 -10.36 -14.64 -7.49
CA GLU A 150 -10.08 -15.30 -6.22
C GLU A 150 -8.75 -14.83 -5.62
N PHE A 151 -7.72 -14.66 -6.43
CA PHE A 151 -6.45 -14.11 -5.97
C PHE A 151 -6.60 -12.69 -5.45
N ALA A 152 -7.33 -11.82 -6.15
CA ALA A 152 -7.62 -10.47 -5.66
C ALA A 152 -8.29 -10.51 -4.29
N ARG A 153 -9.34 -11.34 -4.13
CA ARG A 153 -10.05 -11.51 -2.86
C ARG A 153 -9.16 -12.02 -1.73
N LEU A 154 -8.35 -13.06 -1.99
CA LEU A 154 -7.46 -13.66 -1.00
C LEU A 154 -6.30 -12.74 -0.63
N LEU A 155 -5.71 -12.04 -1.61
CA LEU A 155 -4.63 -11.09 -1.36
C LEU A 155 -5.11 -9.91 -0.53
N THR A 156 -6.28 -9.35 -0.83
CA THR A 156 -6.88 -8.28 0.00
C THR A 156 -7.15 -8.76 1.42
N LYS A 157 -7.74 -9.95 1.58
CA LYS A 157 -7.93 -10.56 2.91
C LYS A 157 -6.60 -10.74 3.66
N PHE A 158 -5.57 -11.24 2.97
CA PHE A 158 -4.25 -11.46 3.56
C PHE A 158 -3.61 -10.15 4.04
N VAL A 159 -3.67 -9.08 3.25
CA VAL A 159 -3.15 -7.76 3.63
C VAL A 159 -3.89 -7.21 4.86
N HIS A 160 -5.22 -7.29 4.91
CA HIS A 160 -5.97 -6.87 6.10
C HIS A 160 -5.56 -7.65 7.35
N SER A 161 -5.37 -8.97 7.24
CA SER A 161 -4.90 -9.78 8.38
C SER A 161 -3.45 -9.48 8.79
N LEU A 162 -2.60 -8.99 7.87
CA LEU A 162 -1.26 -8.50 8.22
C LEU A 162 -1.35 -7.18 8.99
N ASP A 163 -2.16 -6.24 8.51
CA ASP A 163 -2.35 -4.94 9.18
C ASP A 163 -2.87 -5.15 10.61
N GLU A 164 -3.84 -6.06 10.83
CA GLU A 164 -4.33 -6.40 12.17
C GLU A 164 -3.25 -7.02 13.07
N ALA A 165 -2.35 -7.83 12.52
CA ALA A 165 -1.29 -8.48 13.28
C ALA A 165 -0.15 -7.53 13.68
N ASP A 166 0.14 -6.51 12.86
CA ASP A 166 1.18 -5.51 13.16
C ASP A 166 0.73 -4.49 14.23
N HIS A 167 -0.59 -4.39 14.50
CA HIS A 167 -1.17 -3.51 15.53
C HIS A 167 -1.47 -4.22 16.87
N GLY A 168 -1.22 -5.53 16.99
CA GLY A 168 -1.45 -6.34 18.20
C GLY A 168 -0.17 -6.64 18.96
#